data_AF-A0A9N8VYI6-F1
#
_entry.id   AF-A0A9N8VYI6-F1
#
_cell.length_a   1.000
_cell.length_b   1.000
_cell.length_c   1.000
_cell.angle_alpha   90.00
_cell.angle_beta   90.00
_cell.angle_gamma   90.00
#
_symmetry.space_group_name_H-M   'P 1'
#
loop_
_entity.id
_entity.type
_entity.pdbx_description
1 polymer ?
#
loop_
_entity_poly.entity_id
_entity_poly.type
_entity_poly.pdbx_seq_one_letter_code
_entity_poly.pdbx_strand_id
1 'polypeptide(L)'
;MSSNSGHYTYKPNIRDSCCPQYTIRLNALKFQAPRSQRKLINKFNRYFEGLFVPSLAEGKELELIAIHKEDPQPNTNVKSKKANKNAPTFDLVEAIHEPEEKQDWKHRFRIILEESSFTQEKFQLYKKYQVNIHKNEPSEVTENSFKRFLVDSPLIFEPPSRPNTPGHGSFHQLYYLDDKLIAVAVLDILPKCVSSVYFMYDTDYSFLGLGKYSALREISLCKELHAAGYTELEWYYMGFYIHFCQKMRYKGQYQPSDLLDPVRMLDPKNLTFQDLRKVPVFTNRTIKRVESISRIQRNEEALETLKEFVAALGKDLANRIVIYLDNV
;
A
#
# COMPACT_ATOMS: atom_id res chain seq x y z
N MET A 1 -15.52 7.76 -0.70
CA MET A 1 -14.66 6.82 -1.43
C MET A 1 -14.13 5.80 -0.43
N SER A 2 -14.70 4.61 -0.34
CA SER A 2 -14.32 3.65 0.71
C SER A 2 -13.02 2.89 0.43
N SER A 3 -12.35 2.46 1.51
CA SER A 3 -11.26 1.48 1.59
C SER A 3 -11.70 0.08 1.16
N ASN A 4 -12.18 -0.08 -0.07
CA ASN A 4 -12.71 -1.35 -0.55
C ASN A 4 -11.69 -2.14 -1.33
N SER A 5 -11.35 -3.28 -0.77
CA SER A 5 -10.49 -4.28 -1.38
C SER A 5 -11.30 -5.57 -1.61
N GLY A 6 -12.19 -5.54 -2.60
CA GLY A 6 -13.14 -6.64 -2.84
C GLY A 6 -14.27 -6.68 -1.79
N HIS A 7 -14.41 -7.80 -1.08
CA HIS A 7 -15.46 -8.05 -0.06
C HIS A 7 -15.15 -7.44 1.33
N TYR A 8 -13.98 -6.83 1.50
CA TYR A 8 -13.49 -6.35 2.79
C TYR A 8 -13.44 -4.81 2.84
N THR A 9 -13.71 -4.25 4.03
CA THR A 9 -13.66 -2.80 4.29
C THR A 9 -12.80 -2.52 5.52
N TYR A 10 -11.73 -1.74 5.38
CA TYR A 10 -10.95 -1.28 6.53
C TYR A 10 -11.60 -0.05 7.15
N LYS A 11 -12.23 -0.22 8.32
CA LYS A 11 -12.88 0.86 9.07
C LYS A 11 -12.10 1.14 10.37
N PRO A 12 -11.44 2.31 10.49
CA PRO A 12 -10.83 2.68 11.75
C PRO A 12 -11.91 3.05 12.76
N ASN A 13 -11.73 2.69 14.02
CA ASN A 13 -12.57 3.19 15.09
C ASN A 13 -12.17 4.64 15.41
N ILE A 14 -12.89 5.59 14.81
CA ILE A 14 -12.60 7.03 14.93
C ILE A 14 -12.82 7.53 16.36
N ARG A 15 -13.74 6.92 17.13
CA ARG A 15 -14.02 7.33 18.53
C ARG A 15 -12.83 7.09 19.44
N ASP A 16 -12.05 6.05 19.16
CA ASP A 16 -10.87 5.67 19.95
C ASP A 16 -9.55 6.16 19.32
N SER A 17 -9.62 7.00 18.27
CA SER A 17 -8.46 7.54 17.57
C SER A 17 -8.23 9.01 17.92
N CYS A 18 -7.00 9.38 18.27
CA CYS A 18 -6.65 10.77 18.59
C CYS A 18 -6.74 11.74 17.40
N CYS A 19 -6.80 11.23 16.16
CA CYS A 19 -6.87 12.01 14.93
C CYS A 19 -7.79 11.32 13.91
N PRO A 20 -8.53 12.08 13.07
CA PRO A 20 -9.31 11.50 11.98
C PRO A 20 -8.41 10.79 10.96
N GLN A 21 -8.76 9.55 10.64
CA GLN A 21 -8.06 8.70 9.69
C GLN A 21 -8.88 8.60 8.40
N TYR A 22 -8.30 9.05 7.29
CA TYR A 22 -8.94 9.04 5.98
C TYR A 22 -8.31 7.94 5.15
N THR A 23 -9.08 7.03 4.57
CA THR A 23 -8.46 6.11 3.60
C THR A 23 -8.10 6.88 2.34
N ILE A 24 -6.86 6.72 1.86
CA ILE A 24 -6.43 7.24 0.57
C ILE A 24 -6.11 6.10 -0.40
N ARG A 25 -6.56 6.24 -1.64
CA ARG A 25 -6.26 5.31 -2.73
C ARG A 25 -5.98 6.07 -4.01
N LEU A 26 -5.42 5.39 -5.00
CA LEU A 26 -5.31 5.91 -6.36
C LEU A 26 -5.54 4.82 -7.40
N ASN A 27 -5.90 5.23 -8.62
CA ASN A 27 -5.92 4.32 -9.76
C ASN A 27 -4.49 4.16 -10.28
N ALA A 28 -3.90 2.99 -10.09
CA ALA A 28 -2.52 2.68 -10.44
C ALA A 28 -2.27 2.81 -11.96
N LEU A 29 -3.25 2.45 -12.79
CA LEU A 29 -3.12 2.53 -14.26
C LEU A 29 -3.04 3.98 -14.76
N LYS A 30 -3.68 4.91 -14.05
CA LYS A 30 -3.63 6.36 -14.36
C LYS A 30 -2.45 7.08 -13.72
N PHE A 31 -1.70 6.42 -12.85
CA PHE A 31 -0.62 7.05 -12.11
C PHE A 31 0.60 7.32 -13.00
N GLN A 32 1.08 8.56 -12.91
CA GLN A 32 2.32 9.00 -13.53
C GLN A 32 3.25 9.56 -12.46
N ALA A 33 4.45 8.99 -12.32
CA ALA A 33 5.43 9.47 -11.36
C ALA A 33 5.85 10.92 -11.72
N PRO A 34 5.65 11.92 -10.84
CA PRO A 34 6.17 13.26 -11.00
C PRO A 34 7.69 13.27 -10.79
N ARG A 35 8.32 14.39 -11.17
CA ARG A 35 9.78 14.56 -11.13
C ARG A 35 10.42 14.22 -9.77
N SER A 36 9.75 14.53 -8.67
CA SER A 36 10.24 14.23 -7.31
C SER A 36 10.34 12.72 -7.03
N GLN A 37 9.37 11.93 -7.50
CA GLN A 37 9.37 10.47 -7.34
C GLN A 37 10.34 9.80 -8.33
N ARG A 38 10.48 10.31 -9.55
CA ARG A 38 11.54 9.86 -10.48
C ARG A 38 12.94 10.08 -9.90
N LYS A 39 13.17 11.25 -9.27
CA LYS A 39 14.44 11.51 -8.55
C LYS A 39 14.70 10.51 -7.43
N LEU A 40 13.66 10.07 -6.71
CA LEU A 40 13.78 9.05 -5.67
C LEU A 40 14.20 7.71 -6.27
N ILE A 41 13.53 7.25 -7.35
CA ILE A 41 13.89 6.01 -8.06
C ILE A 41 15.33 6.08 -8.56
N ASN A 42 15.72 7.16 -9.24
CA ASN A 42 17.08 7.31 -9.73
C ASN A 42 18.13 7.32 -8.61
N LYS A 43 17.83 7.92 -7.45
CA LYS A 43 18.71 7.88 -6.28
C LYS A 43 18.84 6.45 -5.74
N PHE A 44 17.73 5.71 -5.68
CA PHE A 44 17.70 4.32 -5.27
C PHE A 44 18.57 3.48 -6.21
N ASN A 45 18.34 3.54 -7.53
CA ASN A 45 19.08 2.79 -8.53
C ASN A 45 20.59 3.11 -8.48
N ARG A 46 20.95 4.39 -8.38
CA ARG A 46 22.36 4.81 -8.23
C ARG A 46 23.05 4.27 -6.98
N TYR A 47 22.31 4.01 -5.90
CA TYR A 47 22.90 3.36 -4.72
C TYR A 47 23.33 1.94 -5.06
N PHE A 48 22.44 1.16 -5.69
CA PHE A 48 22.73 -0.23 -6.06
C PHE A 48 23.82 -0.33 -7.13
N GLU A 49 23.82 0.57 -8.11
CA GLU A 49 24.90 0.71 -9.10
C GLU A 49 26.26 1.05 -8.45
N GLY A 50 26.26 1.64 -7.26
CA GLY A 50 27.45 2.11 -6.55
C GLY A 50 27.85 3.55 -6.88
N LEU A 51 27.01 4.29 -7.61
CA LEU A 51 27.19 5.71 -7.96
C LEU A 51 26.65 6.69 -6.91
N PHE A 52 26.09 6.19 -5.81
CA PHE A 52 25.68 6.97 -4.65
C PHE A 52 26.14 6.26 -3.38
N VAL A 53 26.92 6.96 -2.56
CA VAL A 53 27.34 6.49 -1.24
C VAL A 53 26.71 7.42 -0.20
N PRO A 54 25.96 6.91 0.78
CA PRO A 54 25.48 7.73 1.88
C PRO A 54 26.67 8.20 2.71
N SER A 55 26.89 9.51 2.75
CA SER A 55 27.87 10.11 3.68
C SER A 55 27.36 9.99 5.12
N LEU A 56 28.25 9.59 6.04
CA LEU A 56 28.01 9.52 7.48
C LEU A 56 27.97 10.90 8.18
N ALA A 57 27.98 12.01 7.42
CA ALA A 57 28.02 13.34 8.01
C ALA A 57 26.73 13.64 8.79
N GLU A 58 26.88 13.72 10.10
CA GLU A 58 25.87 14.07 11.09
C GLU A 58 24.99 15.25 10.63
N GLY A 59 23.71 14.97 10.40
CA GLY A 59 22.65 15.97 10.51
C GLY A 59 22.59 17.09 9.46
N LYS A 60 23.32 17.02 8.34
CA LYS A 60 23.17 17.97 7.22
C LYS A 60 22.84 17.27 5.91
N GLU A 61 22.11 18.00 5.06
CA GLU A 61 21.56 17.57 3.78
C GLU A 61 22.57 16.74 2.97
N LEU A 62 22.13 15.57 2.51
CA LEU A 62 22.95 14.57 1.81
C LEU A 62 23.64 15.20 0.59
N GLU A 63 24.95 15.41 0.65
CA GLU A 63 25.74 15.82 -0.50
C GLU A 63 25.84 14.68 -1.53
N LEU A 64 25.60 15.01 -2.81
CA LEU A 64 25.89 14.13 -3.93
C LEU A 64 27.41 14.01 -4.06
N ILE A 65 27.99 12.88 -3.64
CA ILE A 65 29.28 12.46 -4.19
C ILE A 65 28.97 11.63 -5.43
N ALA A 66 28.88 12.31 -6.58
CA ALA A 66 28.87 11.63 -7.87
C ALA A 66 30.28 11.08 -8.12
N ILE A 67 30.44 9.76 -8.10
CA ILE A 67 31.64 9.13 -8.66
C ILE A 67 31.63 9.45 -10.15
N HIS A 68 32.53 10.34 -10.58
CA HIS A 68 32.68 10.71 -11.98
C HIS A 68 33.16 9.47 -12.75
N LYS A 69 32.30 8.84 -13.53
CA LYS A 69 32.73 8.34 -14.84
C LYS A 69 32.74 9.57 -15.75
N GLU A 70 33.80 9.75 -16.53
CA GLU A 70 34.01 10.92 -17.38
C GLU A 70 32.77 11.24 -18.22
N ASP A 71 32.00 12.23 -17.78
CA ASP A 71 31.01 12.92 -18.60
C ASP A 71 31.72 14.04 -19.38
N PRO A 72 31.33 14.33 -20.63
CA PRO A 72 31.92 15.40 -21.42
C PRO A 72 31.70 16.75 -20.71
N GLN A 73 32.75 17.56 -20.62
CA GLN A 73 32.73 18.85 -19.91
C GLN A 73 31.53 19.75 -20.28
N PRO A 74 31.00 20.51 -19.30
CA PRO A 74 29.94 21.48 -19.55
C PRO A 74 30.51 22.68 -20.32
N ASN A 75 30.29 22.70 -21.63
CA ASN A 75 30.58 23.88 -22.42
C ASN A 75 29.60 25.00 -22.04
N THR A 76 30.11 25.99 -21.29
CA THR A 76 29.40 27.21 -20.89
C THR A 76 29.12 28.06 -22.12
N ASN A 77 28.07 27.74 -22.87
CA ASN A 77 27.33 28.63 -23.77
C ASN A 77 26.34 27.81 -24.63
N VAL A 78 25.17 27.44 -24.08
CA VAL A 78 24.06 26.99 -24.92
C VAL A 78 22.74 27.53 -24.40
N LYS A 79 22.14 28.38 -25.25
CA LYS A 79 20.77 28.89 -25.21
C LYS A 79 19.78 27.77 -24.88
N SER A 80 18.73 28.12 -24.13
CA SER A 80 17.56 27.28 -23.81
C SER A 80 17.20 26.26 -24.91
N LYS A 81 17.62 25.01 -24.73
CA LYS A 81 17.19 23.90 -25.60
C LYS A 81 15.72 23.63 -25.32
N LYS A 82 14.88 23.85 -26.34
CA LYS A 82 13.47 23.42 -26.37
C LYS A 82 13.39 21.92 -26.00
N ALA A 83 12.46 21.58 -25.11
CA ALA A 83 12.18 20.20 -24.72
C ALA A 83 11.95 19.34 -25.97
N ASN A 84 12.72 18.26 -26.11
CA ASN A 84 12.58 17.32 -27.21
C ASN A 84 11.23 16.57 -27.03
N LYS A 85 10.29 16.77 -27.96
CA LYS A 85 8.97 16.12 -27.92
C LYS A 85 9.02 14.59 -28.11
N ASN A 86 10.17 14.04 -28.49
CA ASN A 86 10.39 12.62 -28.76
C ASN A 86 11.25 11.91 -27.69
N ALA A 87 11.46 12.53 -26.51
CA ALA A 87 12.09 11.79 -25.42
C ALA A 87 11.13 10.68 -24.94
N PRO A 88 11.62 9.44 -24.72
CA PRO A 88 10.78 8.37 -24.23
C PRO A 88 10.09 8.78 -22.93
N THR A 89 8.79 8.52 -22.84
CA THR A 89 8.03 8.72 -21.61
C THR A 89 8.61 7.81 -20.52
N PHE A 90 8.85 8.37 -19.33
CA PHE A 90 9.34 7.59 -18.19
C PHE A 90 8.40 6.41 -17.89
N ASP A 91 8.91 5.19 -18.06
CA ASP A 91 8.22 3.97 -17.64
C ASP A 91 8.54 3.70 -16.18
N LEU A 92 7.49 3.63 -15.36
CA LEU A 92 7.64 3.38 -13.93
C LEU A 92 8.04 1.92 -13.65
N VAL A 93 7.49 0.96 -14.40
CA VAL A 93 7.70 -0.47 -14.15
C VAL A 93 9.13 -0.82 -14.51
N GLU A 94 9.61 -0.39 -15.68
CA GLU A 94 11.01 -0.61 -16.08
C GLU A 94 11.98 0.01 -15.06
N ALA A 95 11.78 1.28 -14.70
CA ALA A 95 12.69 1.98 -13.80
C ALA A 95 12.71 1.44 -12.36
N ILE A 96 11.59 0.88 -11.86
CA ILE A 96 11.54 0.32 -10.50
C ILE A 96 12.24 -1.04 -10.42
N HIS A 97 12.26 -1.80 -11.53
CA HIS A 97 12.86 -3.14 -11.63
C HIS A 97 14.33 -3.17 -11.99
N GLU A 98 14.87 -2.08 -12.53
CA GLU A 98 16.29 -1.94 -12.88
C GLU A 98 17.27 -2.53 -11.83
N PRO A 99 17.18 -2.22 -10.52
CA PRO A 99 18.08 -2.80 -9.51
C PRO A 99 17.96 -4.33 -9.32
N GLU A 100 16.83 -4.95 -9.68
CA GLU A 100 16.64 -6.41 -9.62
C GLU A 100 17.19 -7.10 -10.89
N GLU A 101 17.18 -6.41 -12.03
CA GLU A 101 17.59 -6.95 -13.33
C GLU A 101 19.11 -6.84 -13.59
N LYS A 102 19.77 -5.83 -13.02
CA LYS A 102 21.19 -5.54 -13.24
C LYS A 102 22.09 -6.31 -12.28
N GLN A 103 22.59 -7.45 -12.75
CA GLN A 103 23.47 -8.33 -11.95
C GLN A 103 24.90 -7.80 -11.79
N ASP A 104 25.34 -6.87 -12.64
CA ASP A 104 26.67 -6.28 -12.66
C ASP A 104 26.82 -5.06 -11.74
N TRP A 105 25.74 -4.66 -11.07
CA TRP A 105 25.74 -3.54 -10.12
C TRP A 105 26.43 -3.91 -8.80
N LYS A 106 26.94 -2.88 -8.11
CA LYS A 106 27.73 -3.03 -6.88
C LYS A 106 26.99 -3.80 -5.78
N HIS A 107 25.70 -3.55 -5.63
CA HIS A 107 24.85 -4.20 -4.64
C HIS A 107 23.74 -4.99 -5.33
N ARG A 108 23.43 -6.19 -4.79
CA ARG A 108 22.32 -7.02 -5.26
C ARG A 108 21.03 -6.60 -4.56
N PHE A 109 20.01 -6.27 -5.35
CA PHE A 109 18.65 -6.07 -4.85
C PHE A 109 17.75 -7.23 -5.28
N ARG A 110 16.88 -7.67 -4.39
CA ARG A 110 15.90 -8.72 -4.70
C ARG A 110 14.61 -8.48 -3.95
N ILE A 111 13.48 -8.57 -4.64
CA ILE A 111 12.15 -8.58 -4.03
C ILE A 111 11.57 -9.99 -4.09
N ILE A 112 11.00 -10.47 -2.98
CA ILE A 112 10.19 -11.69 -2.93
C ILE A 112 8.78 -11.31 -2.49
N LEU A 113 7.77 -11.83 -3.18
CA LEU A 113 6.39 -11.80 -2.73
C LEU A 113 5.99 -13.21 -2.29
N GLU A 114 5.56 -13.36 -1.04
CA GLU A 114 5.14 -14.63 -0.46
C GLU A 114 3.95 -14.45 0.47
N GLU A 115 3.21 -15.52 0.76
CA GLU A 115 2.12 -15.48 1.74
C GLU A 115 2.63 -14.98 3.10
N SER A 116 1.79 -14.21 3.79
CA SER A 116 2.11 -13.69 5.11
C SER A 116 2.46 -14.83 6.07
N SER A 117 3.67 -14.77 6.60
CA SER A 117 4.24 -15.83 7.43
C SER A 117 5.21 -15.27 8.44
N PHE A 118 5.33 -15.97 9.57
CA PHE A 118 6.32 -15.64 10.59
C PHE A 118 7.69 -16.21 10.24
N THR A 119 8.73 -15.37 10.34
CA THR A 119 10.11 -15.84 10.44
C THR A 119 10.85 -15.00 11.48
N GLN A 120 11.92 -15.56 12.04
CA GLN A 120 12.72 -14.83 13.02
C GLN A 120 13.35 -13.57 12.40
N GLU A 121 13.81 -13.66 11.14
CA GLU A 121 14.38 -12.53 10.41
C GLU A 121 13.40 -11.36 10.29
N LYS A 122 12.15 -11.61 9.88
CA LYS A 122 11.10 -10.58 9.78
C LYS A 122 10.79 -9.97 11.14
N PHE A 123 10.74 -10.79 12.20
CA PHE A 123 10.49 -10.30 13.55
C PHE A 123 11.63 -9.41 14.06
N GLN A 124 12.90 -9.75 13.80
CA GLN A 124 14.01 -8.89 14.21
C GLN A 124 13.98 -7.53 13.50
N LEU A 125 13.64 -7.51 12.21
CA LEU A 125 13.42 -6.27 11.48
C LEU A 125 12.28 -5.43 12.09
N TYR A 126 11.13 -6.07 12.37
CA TYR A 126 10.00 -5.43 13.02
C TYR A 126 10.39 -4.83 14.37
N LYS A 127 11.10 -5.60 15.21
CA LYS A 127 11.54 -5.16 16.53
C LYS A 127 12.46 -3.95 16.45
N LYS A 128 13.46 -3.98 15.56
CA LYS A 128 14.34 -2.84 15.30
C LYS A 128 13.53 -1.61 14.88
N TYR A 129 12.59 -1.79 13.96
CA TYR A 129 11.74 -0.71 13.47
C TYR A 129 10.85 -0.09 14.56
N GLN A 130 10.16 -0.91 15.37
CA GLN A 130 9.31 -0.44 16.47
C GLN A 130 10.10 0.37 17.50
N VAL A 131 11.25 -0.15 17.94
CA VAL A 131 12.10 0.55 18.91
C VAL A 131 12.63 1.87 18.33
N ASN A 132 13.13 1.86 17.09
CA ASN A 132 13.80 3.04 16.53
C ASN A 132 12.82 4.13 16.05
N ILE A 133 11.69 3.74 15.45
CA ILE A 133 10.74 4.68 14.80
C ILE A 133 9.54 5.00 15.68
N HIS A 134 9.02 4.01 16.42
CA HIS A 134 7.86 4.16 17.29
C HIS A 134 8.22 4.36 18.76
N LYS A 135 9.50 4.18 19.14
CA LYS A 135 10.00 4.37 20.51
C LYS A 135 9.30 3.47 21.52
N ASN A 136 8.88 2.28 21.09
CA ASN A 136 8.36 1.27 22.00
C ASN A 136 9.49 0.64 22.82
N GLU A 137 9.14 0.20 24.02
CA GLU A 137 10.09 -0.54 24.86
C GLU A 137 10.39 -1.92 24.24
N PRO A 138 11.65 -2.36 24.17
CA PRO A 138 12.01 -3.62 23.52
C PRO A 138 11.32 -4.87 24.11
N SER A 139 10.87 -4.81 25.36
CA SER A 139 10.13 -5.87 26.06
C SER A 139 8.66 -5.96 25.61
N GLU A 140 8.08 -4.87 25.11
CA GLU A 140 6.68 -4.82 24.63
C GLU A 140 6.54 -5.36 23.20
N VAL A 141 7.65 -5.42 22.47
CA VAL A 141 7.69 -5.93 21.10
C VAL A 141 7.94 -7.45 21.12
N THR A 142 6.86 -8.21 20.97
CA THR A 142 6.85 -9.68 21.10
C THR A 142 6.51 -10.36 19.79
N GLU A 143 6.91 -11.63 19.64
CA GLU A 143 6.55 -12.44 18.47
C GLU A 143 5.03 -12.62 18.33
N ASN A 144 4.31 -12.71 19.45
CA ASN A 144 2.85 -12.83 19.44
C ASN A 144 2.19 -11.55 18.93
N SER A 145 2.67 -10.38 19.33
CA SER A 145 2.13 -9.11 18.80
C SER A 145 2.47 -8.94 17.32
N PHE A 146 3.63 -9.41 16.86
CA PHE A 146 3.99 -9.47 15.45
C PHE A 146 3.04 -10.39 14.66
N LYS A 147 2.84 -11.64 15.10
CA LYS A 147 1.98 -12.61 14.42
C LYS A 147 0.55 -12.07 14.31
N ARG A 148 -0.03 -11.65 15.42
CA ARG A 148 -1.39 -11.09 15.47
C ARG A 148 -1.59 -9.89 14.55
N PHE A 149 -0.56 -9.06 14.37
CA PHE A 149 -0.69 -7.82 13.61
C PHE A 149 -0.33 -7.97 12.13
N LEU A 150 0.68 -8.78 11.81
CA LEU A 150 1.30 -8.81 10.48
C LEU A 150 1.19 -10.17 9.77
N VAL A 151 0.82 -11.24 10.49
CA VAL A 151 0.70 -12.59 9.92
C VAL A 151 -0.76 -13.04 9.91
N ASP A 152 -1.42 -12.96 11.06
CA ASP A 152 -2.80 -13.41 11.22
C ASP A 152 -3.72 -12.47 10.43
N SER A 153 -4.46 -13.05 9.49
CA SER A 153 -5.35 -12.31 8.59
C SER A 153 -6.72 -12.95 8.54
N PRO A 154 -7.81 -12.16 8.54
CA PRO A 154 -9.15 -12.66 8.28
C PRO A 154 -9.39 -12.97 6.79
N LEU A 155 -8.45 -12.63 5.91
CA LEU A 155 -8.54 -12.95 4.49
C LEU A 155 -8.27 -14.44 4.27
N ILE A 156 -9.20 -15.11 3.60
CA ILE A 156 -8.99 -16.50 3.17
C ILE A 156 -8.07 -16.45 1.95
N PHE A 157 -6.98 -17.20 1.99
CA PHE A 157 -6.10 -17.33 0.83
C PHE A 157 -6.83 -18.05 -0.30
N GLU A 158 -6.88 -17.40 -1.46
CA GLU A 158 -7.35 -17.98 -2.70
C GLU A 158 -6.16 -18.20 -3.63
N PRO A 159 -5.89 -19.43 -4.08
CA PRO A 159 -4.75 -19.72 -4.94
C PRO A 159 -4.86 -18.96 -6.28
N PRO A 160 -3.72 -18.75 -6.96
CA PRO A 160 -3.71 -18.01 -8.21
C PRO A 160 -4.58 -18.68 -9.27
N SER A 161 -5.43 -17.88 -9.91
CA SER A 161 -6.27 -18.32 -11.03
C SER A 161 -5.53 -18.32 -12.38
N ARG A 162 -4.30 -17.79 -12.41
CA ARG A 162 -3.49 -17.63 -13.62
C ARG A 162 -2.03 -18.02 -13.36
N PRO A 163 -1.29 -18.47 -14.39
CA PRO A 163 0.15 -18.70 -14.26
C PRO A 163 0.90 -17.41 -13.94
N ASN A 164 1.95 -17.51 -13.13
CA ASN A 164 2.85 -16.40 -12.77
C ASN A 164 2.17 -15.20 -12.09
N THR A 165 1.00 -15.39 -11.48
CA THR A 165 0.37 -14.40 -10.59
C THR A 165 0.32 -14.91 -9.16
N PRO A 166 0.33 -14.03 -8.14
CA PRO A 166 -0.01 -14.40 -6.78
C PRO A 166 -1.50 -14.70 -6.66
N GLY A 167 -1.90 -15.46 -5.65
CA GLY A 167 -3.30 -15.60 -5.26
C GLY A 167 -3.92 -14.30 -4.73
N HIS A 168 -5.12 -14.40 -4.15
CA HIS A 168 -5.69 -13.35 -3.31
C HIS A 168 -5.51 -13.69 -1.83
N GLY A 169 -5.28 -12.67 -1.00
CA GLY A 169 -4.99 -12.86 0.43
C GLY A 169 -3.96 -11.87 0.95
N SER A 170 -3.35 -12.22 2.08
CA SER A 170 -2.30 -11.42 2.73
C SER A 170 -0.91 -11.95 2.40
N PHE A 171 -0.02 -11.03 2.03
CA PHE A 171 1.32 -11.31 1.56
C PHE A 171 2.35 -10.44 2.27
N HIS A 172 3.56 -10.98 2.39
CA HIS A 172 4.76 -10.23 2.68
C HIS A 172 5.56 -10.01 1.39
N GLN A 173 5.80 -8.74 1.06
CA GLN A 173 6.78 -8.36 0.05
C GLN A 173 8.11 -8.00 0.74
N LEU A 174 9.09 -8.87 0.58
CA LEU A 174 10.40 -8.84 1.23
C LEU A 174 11.42 -8.15 0.33
N TYR A 175 12.20 -7.23 0.89
CA TYR A 175 13.21 -6.45 0.18
C TYR A 175 14.59 -6.84 0.71
N TYR A 176 15.41 -7.47 -0.13
CA TYR A 176 16.75 -7.90 0.20
C TYR A 176 17.81 -7.02 -0.47
N LEU A 177 18.84 -6.64 0.30
CA LEU A 177 20.05 -5.97 -0.17
C LEU A 177 21.24 -6.82 0.25
N ASP A 178 22.03 -7.30 -0.72
CA ASP A 178 23.17 -8.20 -0.48
C ASP A 178 22.82 -9.35 0.49
N ASP A 179 21.67 -9.98 0.26
CA ASP A 179 21.07 -11.06 1.06
C ASP A 179 20.63 -10.70 2.48
N LYS A 180 20.72 -9.44 2.88
CA LYS A 180 20.13 -8.94 4.12
C LYS A 180 18.71 -8.44 3.88
N LEU A 181 17.73 -8.88 4.67
CA LEU A 181 16.38 -8.32 4.66
C LEU A 181 16.39 -6.89 5.20
N ILE A 182 16.10 -5.91 4.35
CA ILE A 182 16.12 -4.48 4.70
C ILE A 182 14.73 -3.84 4.78
N ALA A 183 13.70 -4.46 4.21
CA ALA A 183 12.32 -4.01 4.37
C ALA A 183 11.31 -5.13 4.15
N VAL A 184 10.11 -4.94 4.71
CA VAL A 184 8.94 -5.78 4.48
C VAL A 184 7.72 -4.87 4.31
N ALA A 185 7.02 -5.03 3.20
CA ALA A 185 5.67 -4.53 3.05
C ALA A 185 4.68 -5.66 3.35
N VAL A 186 3.65 -5.38 4.15
CA VAL A 186 2.51 -6.26 4.38
C VAL A 186 1.39 -5.77 3.49
N LEU A 187 1.02 -6.63 2.53
CA LEU A 187 0.13 -6.29 1.43
C LEU A 187 -1.05 -7.24 1.41
N ASP A 188 -2.24 -6.70 1.18
CA ASP A 188 -3.39 -7.51 0.82
C ASP A 188 -3.64 -7.40 -0.69
N ILE A 189 -3.55 -8.51 -1.41
CA ILE A 189 -3.82 -8.59 -2.84
C ILE A 189 -5.24 -9.10 -3.02
N LEU A 190 -6.10 -8.24 -3.55
CA LEU A 190 -7.54 -8.46 -3.59
C LEU A 190 -8.05 -8.21 -5.02
N PRO A 191 -9.24 -8.69 -5.40
CA PRO A 191 -9.67 -8.74 -6.80
C PRO A 191 -9.60 -7.40 -7.56
N LYS A 192 -9.70 -6.28 -6.84
CA LYS A 192 -9.70 -4.92 -7.42
C LYS A 192 -8.51 -4.06 -7.01
N CYS A 193 -7.66 -4.53 -6.10
CA CYS A 193 -6.57 -3.70 -5.59
C CYS A 193 -5.42 -4.46 -4.93
N VAL A 194 -4.29 -3.76 -4.80
CA VAL A 194 -3.30 -4.03 -3.76
C VAL A 194 -3.52 -3.02 -2.62
N SER A 195 -3.56 -3.50 -1.38
CA SER A 195 -3.69 -2.68 -0.17
C SER A 195 -2.43 -2.74 0.67
N SER A 196 -1.83 -1.58 0.93
CA SER A 196 -0.67 -1.41 1.82
C SER A 196 -1.14 -1.37 3.27
N VAL A 197 -0.99 -2.49 3.98
CA VAL A 197 -1.43 -2.64 5.38
C VAL A 197 -0.39 -2.07 6.32
N TYR A 198 0.87 -2.47 6.12
CA TYR A 198 1.98 -2.05 6.97
C TYR A 198 3.29 -2.05 6.20
N PHE A 199 4.23 -1.19 6.59
CA PHE A 199 5.56 -1.17 6.02
C PHE A 199 6.59 -0.97 7.13
N MET A 200 7.59 -1.86 7.18
CA MET A 200 8.69 -1.81 8.12
C MET A 200 10.02 -1.96 7.39
N TYR A 201 11.05 -1.31 7.90
CA TYR A 201 12.37 -1.32 7.26
C TYR A 201 13.51 -1.15 8.27
N ASP A 202 14.71 -1.53 7.85
CA ASP A 202 15.93 -1.37 8.63
C ASP A 202 16.32 0.11 8.57
N THR A 203 16.28 0.76 9.73
CA THR A 203 16.50 2.21 9.87
C THR A 203 17.88 2.67 9.40
N ASP A 204 18.86 1.77 9.30
CA ASP A 204 20.19 2.08 8.79
C ASP A 204 20.15 2.47 7.30
N TYR A 205 19.11 2.03 6.58
CA TYR A 205 18.86 2.32 5.17
C TYR A 205 17.82 3.42 4.95
N SER A 206 17.53 4.23 5.98
CA SER A 206 16.54 5.33 5.88
C SER A 206 16.84 6.31 4.74
N PHE A 207 18.11 6.49 4.38
CA PHE A 207 18.55 7.37 3.30
C PHE A 207 18.02 6.98 1.92
N LEU A 208 17.60 5.72 1.72
CA LEU A 208 16.97 5.23 0.49
C LEU A 208 15.51 5.66 0.34
N GLY A 209 14.88 6.17 1.41
CA GLY A 209 13.47 6.57 1.35
C GLY A 209 12.52 5.39 1.12
N LEU A 210 12.80 4.24 1.75
CA LEU A 210 12.16 2.95 1.49
C LEU A 210 10.63 2.99 1.53
N GLY A 211 10.01 3.73 2.44
CA GLY A 211 8.53 3.83 2.49
C GLY A 211 7.91 4.57 1.29
N LYS A 212 8.64 5.49 0.66
CA LYS A 212 8.18 6.13 -0.60
C LYS A 212 8.49 5.25 -1.81
N TYR A 213 9.62 4.55 -1.78
CA TYR A 213 9.98 3.59 -2.81
C TYR A 213 8.98 2.43 -2.85
N SER A 214 8.58 1.88 -1.70
CA SER A 214 7.61 0.79 -1.60
C SER A 214 6.28 1.17 -2.24
N ALA A 215 5.77 2.38 -2.00
CA ALA A 215 4.55 2.86 -2.63
C ALA A 215 4.63 2.86 -4.18
N LEU A 216 5.80 3.22 -4.74
CA LEU A 216 6.03 3.17 -6.19
C LEU A 216 6.13 1.74 -6.72
N ARG A 217 6.76 0.84 -5.96
CA ARG A 217 6.81 -0.60 -6.26
C ARG A 217 5.43 -1.24 -6.18
N GLU A 218 4.62 -0.92 -5.18
CA GLU A 218 3.26 -1.42 -4.98
C GLU A 218 2.29 -0.90 -6.06
N ILE A 219 2.48 0.33 -6.55
CA ILE A 219 1.78 0.84 -7.75
C ILE A 219 2.18 0.05 -8.99
N SER A 220 3.47 -0.27 -9.12
CA SER A 220 3.98 -1.08 -10.24
C SER A 220 3.41 -2.49 -10.19
N LEU A 221 3.36 -3.10 -9.00
CA LEU A 221 2.69 -4.38 -8.77
C LEU A 221 1.24 -4.37 -9.24
N CYS A 222 0.49 -3.31 -8.96
CA CYS A 222 -0.88 -3.21 -9.49
C CYS A 222 -0.93 -3.23 -11.03
N LYS A 223 -0.02 -2.51 -11.70
CA LYS A 223 0.07 -2.48 -13.16
C LYS A 223 0.46 -3.85 -13.73
N GLU A 224 1.41 -4.52 -13.09
CA GLU A 224 1.89 -5.85 -13.48
C GLU A 224 0.79 -6.90 -13.33
N LEU A 225 0.08 -6.92 -12.20
CA LEU A 225 -1.02 -7.85 -11.95
C LEU A 225 -2.19 -7.62 -12.91
N HIS A 226 -2.50 -6.35 -13.22
CA HIS A 226 -3.49 -6.02 -14.23
C HIS A 226 -3.10 -6.59 -15.60
N ALA A 227 -1.85 -6.35 -16.03
CA ALA A 227 -1.31 -6.86 -17.28
C ALA A 227 -1.27 -8.40 -17.33
N ALA A 228 -1.04 -9.05 -16.17
CA ALA A 228 -1.06 -10.51 -16.03
C ALA A 228 -2.48 -11.11 -15.99
N GLY A 229 -3.52 -10.29 -16.10
CA GLY A 229 -4.91 -10.74 -16.30
C GLY A 229 -5.84 -10.55 -15.11
N TYR A 230 -5.41 -9.87 -14.05
CA TYR A 230 -6.31 -9.36 -13.00
C TYR A 230 -6.94 -8.05 -13.46
N THR A 231 -7.78 -8.12 -14.50
CA THR A 231 -8.28 -6.96 -15.26
C THR A 231 -9.15 -6.01 -14.44
N GLU A 232 -9.67 -6.43 -13.28
CA GLU A 232 -10.39 -5.54 -12.35
C GLU A 232 -9.47 -4.87 -11.32
N LEU A 233 -8.21 -5.31 -11.22
CA LEU A 233 -7.21 -4.76 -10.32
C LEU A 233 -6.65 -3.48 -10.92
N GLU A 234 -7.13 -2.35 -10.43
CA GLU A 234 -6.70 -1.02 -10.89
C GLU A 234 -6.32 -0.10 -9.73
N TRP A 235 -6.68 -0.47 -8.50
CA TRP A 235 -6.57 0.41 -7.36
C TRP A 235 -5.38 0.05 -6.48
N TYR A 236 -4.69 1.08 -6.01
CA TYR A 236 -3.71 0.95 -4.95
C TYR A 236 -4.21 1.71 -3.72
N TYR A 237 -4.43 0.98 -2.63
CA TYR A 237 -4.81 1.54 -1.34
C TYR A 237 -3.54 1.78 -0.52
N MET A 238 -3.26 3.06 -0.22
CA MET A 238 -2.04 3.41 0.53
C MET A 238 -2.26 3.35 2.06
N GLY A 239 -3.33 2.70 2.52
CA GLY A 239 -3.79 2.73 3.91
C GLY A 239 -4.39 4.08 4.32
N PHE A 240 -4.26 4.42 5.60
CA PHE A 240 -4.83 5.67 6.13
C PHE A 240 -3.96 6.90 5.81
N TYR A 241 -4.57 8.06 5.81
CA TYR A 241 -4.00 9.39 5.67
C TYR A 241 -4.51 10.21 6.85
N ILE A 242 -3.59 10.74 7.64
CA ILE A 242 -3.89 11.67 8.73
C ILE A 242 -3.30 13.02 8.32
N HIS A 243 -4.16 14.00 8.01
CA HIS A 243 -3.76 15.27 7.40
C HIS A 243 -2.70 16.03 8.24
N PHE A 244 -2.85 16.00 9.56
CA PHE A 244 -1.94 16.70 10.48
C PHE A 244 -0.66 15.90 10.79
N CYS A 245 -0.58 14.62 10.43
CA CYS A 245 0.60 13.80 10.67
C CYS A 245 1.64 14.00 9.57
N GLN A 246 2.77 14.61 9.93
CA GLN A 246 3.88 14.88 8.98
C GLN A 246 4.38 13.61 8.28
N LYS A 247 4.43 12.47 9.00
CA LYS A 247 4.85 11.17 8.44
C LYS A 247 3.90 10.65 7.35
N MET A 248 2.66 11.16 7.27
CA MET A 248 1.64 10.69 6.32
C MET A 248 1.36 11.67 5.18
N ARG A 249 1.89 12.91 5.25
CA ARG A 249 1.68 13.95 4.23
C ARG A 249 2.13 13.52 2.83
N TYR A 250 3.12 12.63 2.72
CA TYR A 250 3.63 12.17 1.44
C TYR A 250 2.57 11.45 0.59
N LYS A 251 1.57 10.79 1.20
CA LYS A 251 0.54 10.03 0.47
C LYS A 251 -0.30 10.94 -0.43
N GLY A 252 -0.53 12.19 -0.03
CA GLY A 252 -1.22 13.20 -0.85
C GLY A 252 -0.45 13.62 -2.11
N GLN A 253 0.83 13.25 -2.25
CA GLN A 253 1.63 13.55 -3.43
C GLN A 253 1.44 12.54 -4.58
N TYR A 254 0.70 11.46 -4.35
CA TYR A 254 0.44 10.41 -5.34
C TYR A 254 -0.88 10.70 -6.02
N GLN A 255 -0.85 11.21 -7.24
CA GLN A 255 -2.03 11.71 -7.94
C GLN A 255 -2.25 10.96 -9.26
N PRO A 256 -3.51 10.81 -9.72
CA PRO A 256 -4.75 11.24 -9.05
C PRO A 256 -5.13 10.34 -7.86
N SER A 257 -5.43 10.94 -6.71
CA SER A 257 -5.87 10.21 -5.50
C SER A 257 -7.30 10.52 -5.08
N ASP A 258 -7.92 9.51 -4.51
CA ASP A 258 -9.23 9.52 -3.87
C ASP A 258 -9.05 9.53 -2.35
N LEU A 259 -9.76 10.42 -1.64
CA LEU A 259 -9.83 10.43 -0.18
C LEU A 259 -11.22 9.99 0.29
N LEU A 260 -11.28 9.05 1.23
CA LEU A 260 -12.53 8.71 1.91
C LEU A 260 -12.94 9.88 2.81
N ASP A 261 -13.95 10.63 2.41
CA ASP A 261 -14.57 11.65 3.25
C ASP A 261 -15.35 11.00 4.42
N PRO A 262 -14.93 11.19 5.69
CA PRO A 262 -15.61 10.68 6.86
C PRO A 262 -16.77 11.60 7.30
N VAL A 263 -16.91 12.81 6.76
CA VAL A 263 -17.95 13.79 7.16
C VAL A 263 -19.35 13.35 6.72
N ARG A 264 -19.45 12.41 5.77
CA ARG A 264 -20.72 11.75 5.38
C ARG A 264 -21.00 10.46 6.14
N MET A 265 -20.20 10.11 7.15
CA MET A 265 -20.49 8.94 7.97
C MET A 265 -21.77 9.19 8.76
N LEU A 266 -22.81 8.41 8.47
CA LEU A 266 -24.06 8.45 9.22
C LEU A 266 -23.81 7.81 10.58
N ASP A 267 -24.49 8.26 11.63
CA ASP A 267 -24.48 7.52 12.88
C ASP A 267 -25.25 6.19 12.67
N PRO A 268 -24.64 5.01 12.92
CA PRO A 268 -25.33 3.71 12.83
C PRO A 268 -26.64 3.70 13.60
N LYS A 269 -26.70 4.41 14.75
CA LYS A 269 -27.89 4.51 15.58
C LYS A 269 -29.07 5.22 14.90
N ASN A 270 -28.77 6.08 13.93
CA ASN A 270 -29.78 6.83 13.18
C ASN A 270 -30.23 6.11 11.90
N LEU A 271 -29.69 4.93 11.60
CA LEU A 271 -30.07 4.13 10.44
C LEU A 271 -31.20 3.17 10.75
N THR A 272 -32.19 3.17 9.85
CA THR A 272 -33.36 2.28 9.91
C THR A 272 -33.21 1.11 8.95
N PHE A 273 -34.02 0.06 9.10
CA PHE A 273 -34.04 -1.04 8.13
C PHE A 273 -34.28 -0.53 6.70
N GLN A 274 -35.09 0.51 6.52
CA GLN A 274 -35.39 1.12 5.22
C GLN A 274 -34.13 1.61 4.50
N ASP A 275 -33.13 2.10 5.25
CA ASP A 275 -31.85 2.56 4.73
C ASP A 275 -30.95 1.39 4.28
N LEU A 276 -31.21 0.18 4.79
CA LEU A 276 -30.43 -1.03 4.52
C LEU A 276 -31.00 -1.85 3.35
N ARG A 277 -32.29 -1.68 3.01
CA ARG A 277 -33.04 -2.58 2.10
C ARG A 277 -32.35 -2.90 0.80
N LYS A 278 -31.72 -1.89 0.19
CA LYS A 278 -31.07 -1.98 -1.11
C LYS A 278 -29.60 -2.39 -0.99
N VAL A 279 -29.05 -2.60 0.19
CA VAL A 279 -27.68 -3.10 0.35
C VAL A 279 -27.63 -4.52 -0.24
N PRO A 280 -26.72 -4.78 -1.20
CA PRO A 280 -26.51 -6.14 -1.68
C PRO A 280 -25.69 -6.91 -0.64
N VAL A 281 -26.17 -8.08 -0.26
CA VAL A 281 -25.57 -9.00 0.70
C VAL A 281 -25.24 -10.29 -0.04
N PHE A 282 -24.03 -10.78 0.11
CA PHE A 282 -23.67 -12.13 -0.28
C PHE A 282 -24.01 -13.08 0.87
N THR A 283 -24.96 -13.99 0.64
CA THR A 283 -25.34 -15.05 1.58
C THR A 283 -25.72 -16.29 0.78
N ASN A 284 -25.44 -17.49 1.33
CA ASN A 284 -25.77 -18.77 0.70
C ASN A 284 -25.27 -18.87 -0.76
N ARG A 285 -24.04 -18.40 -1.01
CA ARG A 285 -23.39 -18.36 -2.35
C ARG A 285 -24.11 -17.51 -3.40
N THR A 286 -25.02 -16.62 -3.00
CA THR A 286 -25.76 -15.73 -3.91
C THR A 286 -25.76 -14.29 -3.41
N ILE A 287 -25.81 -13.32 -4.33
CA ILE A 287 -25.98 -11.91 -3.99
C ILE A 287 -27.47 -11.61 -3.97
N LYS A 288 -27.97 -11.16 -2.82
CA LYS A 288 -29.36 -10.80 -2.58
C LYS A 288 -29.43 -9.41 -1.99
N ARG A 289 -30.53 -8.68 -2.18
CA ARG A 289 -30.74 -7.41 -1.46
C ARG A 289 -31.18 -7.71 -0.03
N VAL A 290 -30.81 -6.90 0.94
CA VAL A 290 -31.23 -7.07 2.35
C VAL A 290 -32.74 -7.31 2.46
N GLU A 291 -33.54 -6.57 1.70
CA GLU A 291 -35.00 -6.72 1.73
C GLU A 291 -35.51 -8.10 1.25
N SER A 292 -34.71 -8.82 0.47
CA SER A 292 -35.04 -10.17 -0.01
C SER A 292 -34.60 -11.28 0.94
N ILE A 293 -33.99 -10.94 2.08
CA ILE A 293 -33.50 -11.89 3.09
C ILE A 293 -34.28 -11.66 4.39
N SER A 294 -35.39 -12.39 4.55
CA SER A 294 -36.31 -12.23 5.69
C SER A 294 -35.65 -12.47 7.06
N ARG A 295 -34.58 -13.29 7.11
CA ARG A 295 -33.83 -13.59 8.34
C ARG A 295 -33.02 -12.41 8.87
N ILE A 296 -32.57 -11.48 8.01
CA ILE A 296 -31.78 -10.31 8.45
C ILE A 296 -32.57 -9.46 9.43
N GLN A 297 -33.87 -9.25 9.21
CA GLN A 297 -34.70 -8.42 10.10
C GLN A 297 -34.78 -8.93 11.55
N ARG A 298 -34.51 -10.22 11.76
CA ARG A 298 -34.57 -10.87 13.08
C ARG A 298 -33.18 -11.15 13.66
N ASN A 299 -32.13 -10.83 12.93
CA ASN A 299 -30.75 -11.03 13.35
C ASN A 299 -30.15 -9.67 13.72
N GLU A 300 -30.10 -9.37 15.03
CA GLU A 300 -29.61 -8.10 15.55
C GLU A 300 -28.14 -7.85 15.21
N GLU A 301 -27.29 -8.87 15.25
CA GLU A 301 -25.87 -8.79 14.91
C GLU A 301 -25.67 -8.44 13.43
N ALA A 302 -26.46 -9.08 12.54
CA ALA A 302 -26.45 -8.78 11.11
C ALA A 302 -26.97 -7.36 10.84
N LEU A 303 -28.01 -6.91 11.55
CA LEU A 303 -28.52 -5.55 11.43
C LEU A 303 -27.53 -4.51 11.91
N GLU A 304 -26.86 -4.75 13.03
CA GLU A 304 -25.83 -3.84 13.54
C GLU A 304 -24.66 -3.76 12.57
N THR A 305 -24.19 -4.91 12.07
CA THR A 305 -23.16 -4.98 11.02
C THR A 305 -23.55 -4.19 9.76
N LEU A 306 -24.79 -4.34 9.29
CA LEU A 306 -25.31 -3.60 8.13
C LEU A 306 -25.43 -2.09 8.41
N LYS A 307 -25.89 -1.70 9.61
CA LYS A 307 -25.95 -0.29 10.01
C LYS A 307 -24.55 0.29 10.06
N GLU A 308 -23.60 -0.39 10.67
CA GLU A 308 -22.21 0.05 10.73
C GLU A 308 -21.57 0.18 9.35
N PHE A 309 -21.93 -0.70 8.42
CA PHE A 309 -21.51 -0.68 7.02
C PHE A 309 -22.11 0.52 6.27
N VAL A 310 -23.43 0.68 6.28
CA VAL A 310 -24.12 1.80 5.62
C VAL A 310 -23.71 3.13 6.25
N ALA A 311 -23.51 3.16 7.56
CA ALA A 311 -23.01 4.32 8.30
C ALA A 311 -21.62 4.74 7.81
N ALA A 312 -20.73 3.77 7.62
CA ALA A 312 -19.37 4.04 7.18
C ALA A 312 -19.29 4.50 5.70
N LEU A 313 -20.18 3.98 4.85
CA LEU A 313 -20.12 4.21 3.40
C LEU A 313 -21.02 5.35 2.92
N GLY A 314 -22.07 5.66 3.68
CA GLY A 314 -23.21 6.42 3.20
C GLY A 314 -24.14 5.56 2.32
N LYS A 315 -25.42 5.93 2.28
CA LYS A 315 -26.51 5.16 1.63
C LYS A 315 -26.24 4.87 0.15
N ASP A 316 -25.78 5.86 -0.61
CA ASP A 316 -25.58 5.73 -2.06
C ASP A 316 -24.50 4.72 -2.42
N LEU A 317 -23.40 4.74 -1.67
CA LEU A 317 -22.26 3.86 -1.92
C LEU A 317 -22.54 2.45 -1.41
N ALA A 318 -23.17 2.31 -0.24
CA ALA A 318 -23.54 1.02 0.32
C ALA A 318 -24.48 0.20 -0.60
N ASN A 319 -25.33 0.86 -1.38
CA ASN A 319 -26.20 0.18 -2.35
C ASN A 319 -25.47 -0.41 -3.56
N ARG A 320 -24.20 -0.07 -3.76
CA ARG A 320 -23.36 -0.50 -4.89
C ARG A 320 -22.27 -1.50 -4.49
N ILE A 321 -22.14 -1.81 -3.20
CA ILE A 321 -21.08 -2.66 -2.65
C ILE A 321 -21.71 -3.84 -1.95
N VAL A 322 -21.23 -5.04 -2.27
CA VAL A 322 -21.71 -6.29 -1.68
C VAL A 322 -21.06 -6.51 -0.32
N ILE A 323 -21.86 -6.68 0.73
CA ILE A 323 -21.39 -7.06 2.07
C ILE A 323 -21.59 -8.55 2.30
N TYR A 324 -20.63 -9.22 2.95
CA TYR A 324 -20.81 -10.58 3.40
C TYR A 324 -21.36 -10.59 4.83
N LEU A 325 -22.35 -11.45 5.07
CA LEU A 325 -22.88 -11.70 6.41
C LEU A 325 -22.77 -13.20 6.67
N ASP A 326 -21.93 -13.58 7.64
CA ASP A 326 -21.85 -14.96 8.09
C ASP A 326 -23.18 -15.38 8.73
N ASN A 327 -23.71 -16.53 8.29
CA ASN A 327 -24.88 -17.18 8.89
C ASN A 327 -26.19 -16.36 8.93
N VAL A 328 -26.60 -15.75 7.80
CA VAL A 328 -27.92 -15.08 7.69
C VAL A 328 -28.83 -15.64 6.61
#